data_AF-A0A1C5CXN6-F1
#
_entry.id   AF-A0A1C5CXN6-F1
#
_cell.length_a   1.000
_cell.length_b   1.000
_cell.length_c   1.000
_cell.angle_alpha   90.00
_cell.angle_beta   90.00
_cell.angle_gamma   90.00
#
_symmetry.space_group_name_H-M   'P 1'
#
loop_
_entity.id
_entity.type
_entity.pdbx_description
1 polymer ?
#
loop_
_entity_poly.entity_id
_entity_poly.type
_entity_poly.pdbx_seq_one_letter_code
_entity_poly.pdbx_strand_id
1 'polypeptide(L)'
;PDPRLWSLDRLHASPLGHQRIAAALAHALSLPGADDTWTHPLPPPTTPAPTGWRAAADEVRWTAAFLGPWLARRLRGRSSGDGHTAKRPHLTPVRAEAS
;
A
#
# COMPACT_ATOMS: atom_id res chain seq x y z
N PRO A 1 6.09 -8.08 -7.63
CA PRO A 1 6.31 -7.44 -6.32
C PRO A 1 6.30 -8.49 -5.20
N ASP A 2 7.20 -8.40 -4.21
CA ASP A 2 7.23 -9.36 -3.07
C ASP A 2 6.02 -9.13 -2.14
N PRO A 3 5.16 -10.14 -1.88
CA PRO A 3 3.98 -10.00 -1.03
C PRO A 3 4.28 -9.51 0.38
N ARG A 4 5.49 -9.78 0.92
CA ARG A 4 5.89 -9.37 2.27
C ARG A 4 5.99 -7.86 2.44
N LEU A 5 6.10 -7.10 1.35
CA LEU A 5 6.14 -5.65 1.35
C LEU A 5 4.75 -5.02 1.49
N TRP A 6 3.68 -5.82 1.40
CA TRP A 6 2.31 -5.35 1.42
C TRP A 6 1.53 -5.96 2.58
N SER A 7 0.53 -5.23 3.04
CA SER A 7 -0.46 -5.72 4.00
C SER A 7 -1.39 -6.75 3.33
N LEU A 8 -2.27 -7.37 4.12
CA LEU A 8 -3.16 -8.44 3.63
C LEU A 8 -4.10 -7.99 2.49
N ASP A 9 -4.42 -6.70 2.43
CA ASP A 9 -5.21 -6.11 1.36
C ASP A 9 -4.43 -5.91 0.05
N ARG A 10 -3.12 -6.17 0.06
CA ARG A 10 -2.18 -6.03 -1.07
C ARG A 10 -2.09 -4.61 -1.64
N LEU A 11 -2.57 -3.61 -0.90
CA LEU A 11 -2.60 -2.21 -1.31
C LEU A 11 -1.73 -1.33 -0.41
N HIS A 12 -1.80 -1.54 0.90
CA HIS A 12 -1.02 -0.76 1.85
C HIS A 12 0.33 -1.42 2.09
N ALA A 13 1.36 -0.61 2.32
CA ALA A 13 2.67 -1.13 2.69
C ALA A 13 2.58 -1.86 4.05
N SER A 14 3.28 -3.00 4.17
CA SER A 14 3.51 -3.64 5.47
C SER A 14 4.55 -2.84 6.27
N PRO A 15 4.82 -3.16 7.55
CA PRO A 15 5.93 -2.54 8.27
C PRO A 15 7.28 -2.64 7.54
N LEU A 16 7.56 -3.80 6.93
CA LEU A 16 8.75 -4.00 6.10
C LEU A 16 8.70 -3.15 4.81
N GLY A 17 7.53 -3.06 4.17
CA GLY A 17 7.31 -2.18 3.04
C GLY A 17 7.58 -0.71 3.37
N HIS A 18 7.08 -0.24 4.51
CA HIS A 18 7.33 1.11 5.02
C HIS A 18 8.80 1.37 5.28
N GLN A 19 9.51 0.43 5.91
CA GLN A 19 10.96 0.53 6.12
C GLN A 19 11.72 0.69 4.80
N ARG A 20 11.34 -0.07 3.76
CA ARG A 20 11.94 0.07 2.42
C ARG A 20 11.66 1.41 1.77
N ILE A 21 10.42 1.87 1.83
CA ILE A 21 10.03 3.17 1.26
C ILE A 21 10.82 4.28 1.97
N ALA A 22 10.95 4.21 3.29
CA ALA A 22 11.73 5.17 4.08
C ALA A 22 13.22 5.15 3.69
N ALA A 23 13.83 3.97 3.56
CA ALA A 23 15.23 3.84 3.13
C ALA A 23 15.45 4.38 1.70
N ALA A 24 14.54 4.08 0.77
CA ALA A 24 14.59 4.59 -0.59
C ALA A 24 14.49 6.13 -0.63
N LEU A 25 13.61 6.71 0.18
CA LEU A 25 13.47 8.17 0.29
C LEU A 25 14.72 8.80 0.92
N ALA A 26 15.26 8.21 1.99
CA ALA A 26 16.48 8.69 2.64
C ALA A 26 17.67 8.68 1.67
N HIS A 27 17.79 7.63 0.84
CA HIS A 27 18.80 7.53 -0.21
C HIS A 27 18.58 8.58 -1.30
N ALA A 28 17.35 8.75 -1.79
CA ALA A 28 17.01 9.75 -2.80
C ALA A 28 17.30 11.19 -2.35
N LEU A 29 17.19 11.46 -1.04
CA LEU A 29 17.51 12.74 -0.43
C LEU A 29 18.97 12.86 0.03
N SER A 30 19.80 11.84 -0.22
CA SER A 30 21.22 11.81 0.17
C SER A 30 21.45 12.07 1.67
N LEU A 31 20.58 11.53 2.53
CA LEU A 31 20.73 11.69 3.97
C LEU A 31 21.99 10.95 4.48
N PRO A 32 22.67 11.47 5.51
CA PRO A 32 23.83 10.80 6.10
C PRO A 32 23.50 9.37 6.55
N GLY A 33 24.32 8.41 6.11
CA GLY A 33 24.13 6.99 6.43
C GLY A 33 23.10 6.26 5.57
N ALA A 34 22.46 6.93 4.60
CA ALA A 34 21.60 6.26 3.62
C ALA A 34 22.44 5.63 2.49
N ASP A 35 22.07 4.41 2.11
CA ASP A 35 22.72 3.64 1.04
C ASP A 35 21.67 3.02 0.10
N ASP A 36 22.12 2.22 -0.87
CA ASP A 36 21.28 1.57 -1.88
C ASP A 36 20.75 0.19 -1.44
N THR A 37 20.96 -0.22 -0.19
CA THR A 37 20.57 -1.56 0.30
C THR A 37 19.08 -1.83 0.23
N TRP A 38 18.24 -0.78 0.16
CA TRP A 38 16.80 -0.90 -0.07
C TRP A 38 16.45 -1.60 -1.39
N THR A 39 17.37 -1.59 -2.37
CA THR A 39 17.21 -2.24 -3.68
C THR A 39 17.52 -3.74 -3.65
N HIS A 40 18.26 -4.21 -2.65
CA HIS A 40 18.72 -5.60 -2.58
C HIS A 40 17.53 -6.56 -2.49
N PRO A 41 17.63 -7.81 -2.99
CA PRO A 41 16.58 -8.79 -2.79
C PRO A 41 16.37 -9.09 -1.30
N LEU A 42 15.12 -9.32 -0.90
CA LEU A 42 14.83 -9.83 0.44
C LEU A 42 15.36 -11.26 0.55
N PRO A 43 15.81 -11.71 1.74
CA PRO A 43 16.13 -13.10 1.99
C PRO A 43 14.98 -14.02 1.57
N PRO A 44 15.27 -15.26 1.13
CA PRO A 44 14.22 -16.20 0.74
C PRO A 44 13.23 -16.42 1.89
N PRO A 45 11.93 -16.56 1.60
CA PRO A 45 10.92 -16.75 2.63
C PRO A 45 11.11 -18.10 3.33
N THR A 46 10.88 -18.14 4.64
CA THR A 46 10.97 -19.37 5.46
C THR A 46 9.90 -20.41 5.08
N THR A 47 8.79 -19.96 4.51
CA THR A 47 7.69 -20.81 4.05
C THR A 47 7.47 -20.61 2.55
N PRO A 48 7.42 -21.68 1.75
CA PRO A 48 7.13 -21.56 0.32
C PRO A 48 5.72 -21.03 0.11
N ALA A 49 5.55 -20.25 -0.96
CA ALA A 49 4.23 -19.76 -1.35
C ALA A 49 3.30 -20.94 -1.67
N PRO A 50 2.00 -20.86 -1.30
CA PRO A 50 1.03 -21.87 -1.69
C PRO A 50 0.93 -21.95 -3.22
N THR A 51 0.79 -23.16 -3.74
CA THR A 51 0.69 -23.44 -5.19
C THR A 51 -0.58 -24.21 -5.52
N GLY A 52 -0.96 -24.19 -6.81
CA GLY A 52 -2.13 -24.92 -7.32
C GLY A 52 -3.44 -24.50 -6.66
N TRP A 53 -4.22 -25.49 -6.21
CA TRP A 53 -5.54 -25.26 -5.63
C TRP A 53 -5.51 -24.41 -4.35
N ARG A 54 -4.43 -24.46 -3.57
CA ARG A 54 -4.29 -23.66 -2.35
C ARG A 54 -4.18 -22.18 -2.69
N ALA A 55 -3.38 -21.85 -3.69
CA ALA A 55 -3.27 -20.48 -4.20
C ALA A 55 -4.63 -19.97 -4.70
N ALA A 56 -5.37 -20.79 -5.46
CA ALA A 56 -6.71 -20.42 -5.92
C ALA A 56 -7.69 -20.18 -4.77
N ALA A 57 -7.66 -21.01 -3.73
CA ALA A 57 -8.50 -20.83 -2.55
C ALA A 57 -8.16 -19.53 -1.79
N ASP A 58 -6.87 -19.18 -1.70
CA ASP A 58 -6.43 -17.94 -1.08
C ASP A 58 -6.86 -16.71 -1.89
N GLU A 59 -6.82 -16.76 -3.21
CA GLU A 59 -7.34 -15.69 -4.08
C GLU A 59 -8.84 -15.48 -3.92
N VAL A 60 -9.63 -16.57 -3.85
CA VAL A 60 -11.08 -16.49 -3.61
C VAL A 60 -11.36 -15.88 -2.24
N ARG A 61 -10.63 -16.31 -1.21
CA ARG A 61 -10.76 -15.78 0.15
C ARG A 61 -10.42 -14.29 0.21
N TRP A 62 -9.32 -13.89 -0.43
CA TRP A 62 -8.91 -12.49 -0.51
C TRP A 62 -9.96 -11.64 -1.24
N THR A 63 -10.46 -12.12 -2.38
CA THR A 63 -11.48 -11.43 -3.17
C THR A 63 -12.76 -11.23 -2.37
N ALA A 64 -13.22 -12.26 -1.66
CA ALA A 64 -14.39 -12.17 -0.81
C ALA A 64 -14.19 -11.17 0.35
N ALA A 65 -12.99 -11.15 0.96
CA ALA A 65 -12.69 -10.27 2.09
C ALA A 65 -12.56 -8.79 1.70
N PHE A 66 -11.89 -8.49 0.59
CA PHE A 66 -11.53 -7.11 0.25
C PHE A 66 -12.37 -6.53 -0.90
N LEU A 67 -12.62 -7.31 -1.95
CA LEU A 67 -13.36 -6.83 -3.13
C LEU A 67 -14.89 -6.93 -2.93
N GLY A 68 -15.37 -7.99 -2.28
CA GLY A 68 -16.80 -8.22 -2.04
C GLY A 68 -17.52 -7.02 -1.41
N PRO A 69 -17.04 -6.48 -0.27
CA PRO A 69 -17.65 -5.32 0.36
C PRO A 69 -17.63 -4.07 -0.53
N TRP A 70 -16.56 -3.86 -1.29
CA TRP A 70 -16.45 -2.73 -2.22
C TRP A 70 -17.46 -2.85 -3.37
N LEU A 71 -17.60 -4.03 -3.97
CA LEU A 71 -18.56 -4.27 -5.04
C LEU A 71 -20.00 -4.09 -4.54
N ALA A 72 -20.31 -4.60 -3.36
CA ALA A 72 -21.62 -4.40 -2.74
C ALA A 72 -21.93 -2.92 -2.47
N ARG A 73 -20.94 -2.09 -2.10
CA ARG A 73 -21.12 -0.64 -1.99
C ARG A 73 -21.36 0.00 -3.35
N ARG A 74 -20.55 -0.36 -4.35
CA ARG A 74 -20.65 0.14 -5.73
C ARG A 74 -22.04 -0.11 -6.33
N LEU A 75 -22.56 -1.34 -6.19
CA LEU A 75 -23.90 -1.72 -6.68
C LEU A 75 -25.02 -0.96 -5.98
N ARG A 76 -24.83 -0.58 -4.70
CA ARG A 76 -25.76 0.25 -3.94
C ARG A 76 -25.58 1.76 -4.18
N GLY A 77 -24.71 2.15 -5.12
CA GLY A 77 -24.40 3.55 -5.40
C GLY A 77 -23.67 4.26 -4.26
N ARG A 78 -23.07 3.52 -3.31
CA ARG A 78 -22.37 4.10 -2.16
C ARG A 78 -20.88 4.25 -2.43
N SER A 79 -20.35 5.43 -2.17
CA SER A 79 -18.92 5.76 -2.26
C SER A 79 -18.28 5.85 -0.89
N SER A 80 -16.95 5.68 -0.83
CA SER A 80 -16.17 6.02 0.37
C SER A 80 -16.18 7.53 0.67
N GLY A 81 -16.61 8.36 -0.29
CA GLY A 81 -16.77 9.81 -0.11
C GLY A 81 -18.18 10.23 0.35
N ASP A 82 -19.13 9.30 0.50
CA ASP A 82 -20.49 9.67 0.89
C ASP A 82 -20.50 10.32 2.28
N GLY A 83 -21.10 11.51 2.38
CA GLY A 83 -21.16 12.28 3.63
C GLY A 83 -19.83 12.93 4.05
N HIS A 84 -18.74 12.74 3.30
CA HIS A 84 -17.47 13.43 3.55
C HIS A 84 -17.43 14.76 2.79
N THR A 85 -17.27 15.86 3.53
CA THR A 85 -16.98 17.17 2.95
C THR A 85 -15.48 17.35 2.78
N ALA A 86 -15.05 18.01 1.70
CA ALA A 86 -13.63 18.30 1.47
C ALA A 86 -13.06 19.12 2.64
N LYS A 87 -11.85 18.75 3.13
CA LYS A 87 -11.13 19.51 4.17
C LYS A 87 -10.83 20.96 3.72
N ARG A 88 -10.72 21.18 2.42
CA ARG A 88 -10.58 22.49 1.77
C ARG A 88 -11.58 22.56 0.61
N PRO A 89 -12.83 22.98 0.84
CA PRO A 89 -13.86 23.01 -0.20
C PRO A 89 -13.64 24.16 -1.20
N HIS A 90 -12.89 25.18 -0.81
CA HIS A 90 -12.54 26.32 -1.65
C HIS A 90 -11.08 26.24 -2.06
N LEU A 91 -10.83 26.44 -3.36
CA LEU A 91 -9.48 26.59 -3.90
C LEU A 91 -8.88 27.88 -3.36
N THR A 92 -7.88 27.75 -2.48
CA THR A 92 -7.13 28.88 -1.93
C THR A 92 -5.69 28.84 -2.44
N PRO A 93 -5.06 29.99 -2.69
CA PRO A 93 -3.69 30.03 -3.17
C PRO A 93 -2.74 29.41 -2.14
N VAL A 94 -1.78 28.62 -2.63
CA VAL A 94 -0.68 28.11 -1.81
C VAL A 94 0.22 29.29 -1.49
N ARG A 95 0.28 29.70 -0.21
CA ARG A 95 1.24 30.71 0.23
C ARG A 95 2.62 30.07 0.23
N ALA A 96 3.53 30.57 -0.61
CA ALA A 96 4.94 30.31 -0.42
C ALA A 96 5.37 31.05 0.84
N GLU A 97 5.82 30.34 1.87
CA GLU A 97 6.57 31.00 2.94
C GLU A 97 7.89 31.46 2.32
N ALA A 98 8.09 32.78 2.28
CA ALA A 98 9.37 33.36 1.91
C ALA A 98 10.39 32.95 2.99
N SER A 99 11.40 32.18 2.59
CA SER A 99 12.54 31.80 3.42
C SER A 99 13.54 32.95 3.54
#